data_AF-A0A8J4F4U9-F1
#
_entry.id   AF-A0A8J4F4U9-F1
#
_cell.length_a   1.000
_cell.length_b   1.000
_cell.length_c   1.000
_cell.angle_alpha   90.00
_cell.angle_beta   90.00
_cell.angle_gamma   90.00
#
_symmetry.space_group_name_H-M   'P 1'
#
loop_
_entity.id
_entity.type
_entity.pdbx_description
1 polymer ?
#
loop_
_entity_poly.entity_id
_entity_poly.type
_entity_poly.pdbx_seq_one_letter_code
_entity_poly.pdbx_strand_id
1 'polypeptide(L)'
;MALQTWSNWALCILAAPLACVGSAGAVRAVVARTRPGLQRLLLCLPAVMLYSCLPFLFDVQSISRASAAAMLLWLANFKLLALCLGRGPLTQAGLSLGQFTALLLWPIA
;
A
#
# COMPACT_ATOMS: atom_id res chain seq x y z
N MET A 1 -22.29 -15.93 16.74
CA MET A 1 -21.26 -16.06 15.69
C MET A 1 -21.28 -14.90 14.69
N ALA A 2 -22.45 -14.43 14.22
CA ALA A 2 -22.55 -13.30 13.28
C ALA A 2 -22.03 -11.94 13.82
N LEU A 3 -22.23 -11.63 15.10
CA LEU A 3 -21.75 -10.34 15.67
C LEU A 3 -20.22 -10.19 15.65
N GLN A 4 -19.48 -11.30 15.73
CA GLN A 4 -18.01 -11.28 15.75
C GLN A 4 -17.43 -11.07 14.36
N THR A 5 -18.09 -11.56 13.31
CA THR A 5 -17.66 -11.31 11.92
C THR A 5 -17.90 -9.87 11.50
N TRP A 6 -19.02 -9.23 11.91
CA TRP A 6 -19.29 -7.81 11.65
C TRP A 6 -18.26 -6.88 12.32
N SER A 7 -17.86 -7.16 13.56
CA SER A 7 -16.84 -6.37 14.27
C SER A 7 -15.48 -6.47 13.60
N ASN A 8 -15.07 -7.67 13.20
CA ASN A 8 -13.80 -7.89 12.48
C ASN A 8 -13.79 -7.20 11.11
N TRP A 9 -14.91 -7.18 10.41
CA TRP A 9 -15.00 -6.57 9.08
C TRP A 9 -14.92 -5.04 9.12
N ALA A 10 -15.58 -4.41 10.09
CA ALA A 10 -15.46 -2.97 10.34
C ALA A 10 -14.03 -2.59 10.72
N LEU A 11 -13.35 -3.42 11.53
CA LEU A 11 -11.94 -3.25 11.85
C LEU A 11 -11.05 -3.35 10.61
N CYS A 12 -11.27 -4.32 9.72
CA CYS A 12 -10.49 -4.44 8.48
C CYS A 12 -10.68 -3.22 7.56
N ILE A 13 -11.90 -2.69 7.44
CA ILE A 13 -12.20 -1.52 6.60
C ILE A 13 -11.51 -0.25 7.10
N LEU A 14 -11.33 -0.10 8.42
CA LEU A 14 -10.65 1.06 9.00
C LEU A 14 -9.14 0.85 9.09
N ALA A 15 -8.70 -0.36 9.47
CA ALA A 15 -7.29 -0.68 9.66
C ALA A 15 -6.52 -0.71 8.33
N ALA A 16 -7.11 -1.24 7.25
CA ALA A 16 -6.44 -1.29 5.94
C ALA A 16 -6.05 0.10 5.40
N PRO A 17 -6.94 1.10 5.30
CA PRO A 17 -6.57 2.43 4.83
C PRO A 17 -5.60 3.13 5.79
N LEU A 18 -5.78 2.99 7.11
CA LEU A 18 -4.83 3.54 8.08
C LEU A 18 -3.43 2.94 7.91
N ALA A 19 -3.35 1.63 7.71
CA ALA A 19 -2.10 0.94 7.42
C ALA A 19 -1.46 1.43 6.13
N CYS A 20 -2.25 1.59 5.04
CA CYS A 20 -1.78 2.12 3.76
C CYS A 20 -1.24 3.56 3.88
N VAL A 21 -1.91 4.41 4.66
CA VAL A 21 -1.52 5.81 4.89
C VAL A 21 -0.24 5.86 5.73
N GLY A 22 -0.16 5.04 6.78
CA GLY A 22 1.02 4.92 7.64
C GLY A 22 2.24 4.41 6.88
N SER A 23 2.10 3.34 6.09
CA SER A 23 3.19 2.78 5.27
C SER A 23 3.65 3.77 4.20
N ALA A 24 2.72 4.48 3.54
CA ALA A 24 3.06 5.53 2.59
C ALA A 24 3.85 6.69 3.23
N GLY A 25 3.48 7.10 4.45
CA GLY A 25 4.24 8.09 5.22
C GLY A 25 5.66 7.61 5.54
N ALA A 26 5.80 6.36 6.00
CA ALA A 26 7.10 5.75 6.28
C ALA A 26 7.98 5.67 5.02
N VAL A 27 7.40 5.22 3.89
CA VAL A 27 8.09 5.16 2.60
C VAL A 27 8.55 6.55 2.15
N ARG A 28 7.71 7.58 2.28
CA ARG A 28 8.11 8.97 1.96
C ARG A 28 9.28 9.43 2.82
N ALA A 29 9.28 9.11 4.11
CA ALA A 29 10.38 9.44 5.02
C ALA A 29 11.68 8.71 4.64
N VAL A 30 11.59 7.44 4.24
CA VAL A 30 12.74 6.66 3.73
C VAL A 30 13.27 7.26 2.43
N VAL A 31 12.40 7.55 1.46
CA VAL A 31 12.76 8.14 0.17
C VAL A 31 13.42 9.50 0.34
N ALA A 32 12.97 10.32 1.30
CA ALA A 32 13.58 11.61 1.60
C ALA A 32 15.00 11.50 2.19
N ARG A 33 15.35 10.36 2.81
CA ARG A 33 16.63 10.14 3.50
C ARG A 33 17.60 9.24 2.73
N THR A 34 17.18 8.67 1.61
CA THR A 34 17.96 7.66 0.87
C THR A 34 17.98 7.91 -0.63
N ARG A 35 19.10 7.55 -1.26
CA ARG A 35 19.26 7.61 -2.72
C ARG A 35 18.53 6.42 -3.40
N PRO A 36 18.12 6.56 -4.67
CA PRO A 36 17.63 5.44 -5.47
C PRO A 36 18.59 4.25 -5.48
N GLY A 37 18.08 3.05 -5.23
CA GLY A 37 18.87 1.82 -5.26
C GLY A 37 18.36 0.72 -4.32
N LEU A 38 19.21 -0.31 -4.16
CA LEU A 38 18.91 -1.51 -3.39
C LEU A 38 18.69 -1.22 -1.89
N GLN A 39 19.44 -0.27 -1.31
CA GLN A 39 19.29 0.11 0.09
C GLN A 39 17.89 0.66 0.39
N ARG A 40 17.35 1.46 -0.52
CA ARG A 40 15.98 1.98 -0.41
C ARG A 40 14.93 0.87 -0.54
N LEU A 41 15.18 -0.11 -1.41
CA LEU A 41 14.33 -1.28 -1.54
C LEU A 41 14.25 -2.09 -0.23
N LEU A 42 15.40 -2.34 0.42
CA LEU A 42 15.46 -3.05 1.70
C LEU A 42 14.70 -2.32 2.81
N LEU A 43 14.79 -0.98 2.85
CA LEU A 43 14.05 -0.16 3.82
C LEU A 43 12.54 -0.09 3.54
N CYS A 44 12.13 -0.24 2.28
CA CYS A 44 10.72 -0.30 1.86
C CYS A 44 10.13 -1.72 1.92
N LEU A 45 10.95 -2.75 2.14
CA LEU A 45 10.52 -4.15 2.28
C LEU A 45 9.34 -4.35 3.26
N PRO A 46 9.31 -3.74 4.47
CA PRO A 46 8.15 -3.88 5.35
C PRO A 46 6.85 -3.36 4.73
N ALA A 47 6.89 -2.30 3.93
CA ALA A 47 5.71 -1.81 3.21
C ALA A 47 5.26 -2.80 2.13
N VAL A 48 6.21 -3.39 1.39
CA VAL A 48 5.93 -4.41 0.36
C VAL A 48 5.29 -5.66 0.97
N MET A 49 5.78 -6.09 2.14
CA MET A 49 5.20 -7.21 2.87
C MET A 49 3.79 -6.87 3.37
N LEU A 50 3.58 -5.67 3.90
CA LEU A 50 2.27 -5.21 4.35
C LEU A 50 1.22 -5.25 3.24
N TYR A 51 1.53 -4.73 2.04
CA TYR A 51 0.60 -4.77 0.91
C TYR A 51 0.40 -6.18 0.35
N SER A 52 1.41 -7.06 0.44
CA SER A 52 1.27 -8.47 0.05
C SER A 52 0.41 -9.27 1.03
N CYS A 53 0.43 -8.94 2.32
CA CYS A 53 -0.34 -9.62 3.37
C CYS A 53 -1.76 -9.06 3.55
N LEU A 54 -1.97 -7.76 3.27
CA LEU A 54 -3.27 -7.10 3.40
C LEU A 54 -4.44 -7.80 2.69
N PRO A 55 -4.32 -8.35 1.46
CA PRO A 55 -5.46 -8.97 0.79
C PRO A 55 -5.99 -10.20 1.53
N PHE A 56 -5.16 -10.88 2.32
CA PHE A 56 -5.56 -12.06 3.09
C PHE A 56 -6.41 -11.72 4.33
N LEU A 57 -6.54 -10.43 4.68
CA LEU A 57 -7.42 -9.97 5.77
C LEU A 57 -8.89 -9.87 5.34
N PHE A 58 -9.17 -9.89 4.03
CA PHE A 58 -10.54 -9.81 3.51
C PHE A 58 -11.14 -11.21 3.36
N ASP A 59 -12.27 -11.43 4.04
CA ASP A 59 -13.01 -12.69 3.98
C ASP A 59 -13.61 -12.91 2.57
N VAL A 60 -13.62 -14.17 2.12
CA VAL A 60 -13.89 -14.59 0.72
C VAL A 60 -15.36 -14.45 0.33
N GLN A 61 -16.23 -14.00 1.24
CA GLN A 61 -17.67 -13.85 1.02
C GLN A 61 -18.03 -12.90 -0.14
N SER A 62 -17.07 -12.11 -0.64
CA SER A 62 -17.22 -11.32 -1.86
C SER A 62 -15.99 -11.48 -2.76
N ILE A 63 -15.89 -12.61 -3.47
CA ILE A 63 -14.76 -12.96 -4.36
C ILE A 63 -14.34 -11.79 -5.27
N SER A 64 -15.31 -11.05 -5.82
CA SER A 64 -15.07 -9.89 -6.71
C SER A 64 -14.40 -8.70 -6.01
N ARG A 65 -14.74 -8.42 -4.76
CA ARG A 65 -14.19 -7.29 -3.99
C ARG A 65 -12.81 -7.63 -3.43
N ALA A 66 -12.64 -8.86 -2.96
CA ALA A 66 -11.35 -9.36 -2.47
C ALA A 66 -10.32 -9.41 -3.60
N SER A 67 -10.70 -9.86 -4.81
CA SER A 67 -9.80 -9.89 -5.96
C SER A 67 -9.42 -8.50 -6.46
N ALA A 68 -10.37 -7.55 -6.50
CA ALA A 68 -10.08 -6.16 -6.84
C ALA A 68 -9.11 -5.53 -5.83
N ALA A 69 -9.35 -5.71 -4.52
CA ALA A 69 -8.44 -5.22 -3.49
C ALA A 69 -7.04 -5.84 -3.63
N ALA A 70 -6.95 -7.15 -3.87
CA ALA A 70 -5.69 -7.84 -4.09
C ALA A 70 -4.93 -7.29 -5.30
N MET A 71 -5.61 -7.03 -6.42
CA MET A 71 -4.99 -6.42 -7.60
C MET A 71 -4.45 -5.01 -7.32
N LEU A 72 -5.20 -4.18 -6.59
CA LEU A 72 -4.77 -2.83 -6.23
C LEU A 72 -3.55 -2.84 -5.30
N LEU A 73 -3.58 -3.70 -4.28
CA LEU A 73 -2.49 -3.86 -3.32
C LEU A 73 -1.24 -4.45 -3.98
N TRP A 74 -1.42 -5.38 -4.90
CA TRP A 74 -0.33 -5.93 -5.71
C TRP A 74 0.26 -4.88 -6.66
N LEU A 75 -0.57 -4.03 -7.28
CA LEU A 75 -0.11 -2.92 -8.10
C LEU A 75 0.71 -1.91 -7.28
N ALA A 76 0.29 -1.64 -6.04
CA ALA A 76 1.02 -0.77 -5.12
C ALA A 76 2.45 -1.30 -4.85
N ASN A 77 2.65 -2.62 -4.79
CA ASN A 77 3.99 -3.21 -4.67
C ASN A 77 4.88 -2.88 -5.87
N PHE A 78 4.39 -3.06 -7.09
CA PHE A 78 5.17 -2.72 -8.29
C PHE A 78 5.53 -1.23 -8.35
N LYS A 79 4.59 -0.37 -7.95
CA LYS A 79 4.81 1.07 -7.84
C LYS A 79 5.85 1.43 -6.77
N LEU A 80 5.85 0.72 -5.66
CA LEU A 80 6.89 0.83 -4.62
C LEU A 80 8.26 0.41 -5.14
N LEU A 81 8.34 -0.69 -5.90
CA LEU A 81 9.58 -1.14 -6.53
C LEU A 81 10.10 -0.10 -7.51
N ALA A 82 9.24 0.43 -8.37
CA ALA A 82 9.57 1.51 -9.31
C ALA A 82 10.06 2.76 -8.56
N LEU A 83 9.34 3.17 -7.52
CA LEU A 83 9.73 4.27 -6.64
C LEU A 83 11.10 4.01 -6.02
N CYS A 84 11.39 2.80 -5.54
CA CYS A 84 12.68 2.43 -4.95
C CYS A 84 13.84 2.49 -5.95
N LEU A 85 13.56 2.25 -7.24
CA LEU A 85 14.51 2.43 -8.35
C LEU A 85 14.59 3.86 -8.87
N GLY A 86 13.77 4.78 -8.36
CA GLY A 86 13.79 6.19 -8.76
C GLY A 86 13.03 6.42 -10.06
N ARG A 87 12.01 5.60 -10.33
CA ARG A 87 11.16 5.71 -11.51
C ARG A 87 9.68 5.81 -11.12
N GLY A 88 8.89 6.32 -12.06
CA GLY A 88 7.44 6.41 -11.96
C GLY A 88 6.94 7.74 -11.39
N PRO A 89 5.61 7.97 -11.41
CA PRO A 89 5.00 9.23 -11.01
C PRO A 89 5.20 9.57 -9.52
N LEU A 90 5.49 8.56 -8.69
CA LEU A 90 5.72 8.73 -7.25
C LEU A 90 7.04 9.46 -6.92
N THR A 91 7.95 9.63 -7.88
CA THR A 91 9.19 10.41 -7.68
C THR A 91 8.98 11.91 -7.87
N GLN A 92 7.78 12.36 -8.27
CA GLN A 92 7.47 13.77 -8.43
C GLN A 92 7.60 14.51 -7.09
N ALA A 93 8.32 15.63 -7.11
CA ALA A 93 8.44 16.51 -5.95
C ALA A 93 7.11 17.26 -5.71
N GLY A 94 6.77 17.52 -4.45
CA GLY A 94 5.60 18.33 -4.08
C GLY A 94 4.29 17.56 -3.86
N LEU A 95 4.28 16.23 -4.01
CA LEU A 95 3.08 15.42 -3.72
C LEU A 95 2.71 15.47 -2.23
N SER A 96 1.46 15.80 -1.94
CA SER A 96 0.90 15.66 -0.58
C SER A 96 0.80 14.18 -0.19
N LEU A 97 0.71 13.89 1.11
CA LEU A 97 0.61 12.50 1.58
C LEU A 97 -0.62 11.78 0.99
N GLY A 98 -1.76 12.49 0.90
CA GLY A 98 -2.98 11.98 0.28
C GLY A 98 -2.82 11.70 -1.21
N GLN A 99 -2.18 12.61 -1.95
CA GLN A 99 -1.89 12.41 -3.37
C GLN A 99 -0.94 11.24 -3.60
N PHE A 100 0.10 11.11 -2.76
CA PHE A 100 1.03 10.00 -2.80
C PHE A 100 0.32 8.66 -2.53
N THR A 101 -0.54 8.58 -1.51
CA THR A 101 -1.33 7.38 -1.23
C THR A 101 -2.30 7.05 -2.36
N ALA A 102 -2.94 8.05 -2.95
CA ALA A 102 -3.87 7.86 -4.07
C ALA A 102 -3.14 7.35 -5.31
N LEU A 103 -2.01 7.96 -5.68
CA LEU A 103 -1.16 7.51 -6.80
C LEU A 103 -0.59 6.11 -6.56
N LEU A 104 -0.30 5.77 -5.31
CA LEU A 104 0.22 4.44 -4.96
C LEU A 104 -0.85 3.35 -5.12
N LEU A 105 -2.09 3.61 -4.69
CA LEU A 105 -3.17 2.62 -4.68
C LEU A 105 -3.97 2.57 -5.99
N TRP A 106 -4.11 3.69 -6.71
CA TRP A 106 -4.97 3.76 -7.88
C TRP A 106 -4.30 3.17 -9.12
N PRO A 107 -5.03 2.52 -10.04
CA PRO A 107 -4.51 2.07 -11.34
C PRO A 107 -4.31 3.22 -12.35
N ILE A 108 -3.54 4.25 -11.96
CA ILE A 108 -3.10 5.33 -12.87
C ILE A 108 -1.59 5.18 -13.07
N ALA A 109 -1.14 5.24 -14.32
CA ALA A 109 0.28 5.22 -14.68
C ALA A 109 0.89 6.61 -14.65
#